data_AF-A0A8R1ESC1-F1
#
_entry.id   AF-A0A8R1ESC1-F1
#
_cell.length_a   1.000
_cell.length_b   1.000
_cell.length_c   1.000
_cell.angle_alpha   90.00
_cell.angle_beta   90.00
_cell.angle_gamma   90.00
#
_symmetry.space_group_name_H-M   'P 1'
#
loop_
_entity.id
_entity.type
_entity.pdbx_description
1 polymer ?
#
loop_
_entity_poly.entity_id
_entity_poly.type
_entity_poly.pdbx_seq_one_letter_code
_entity_poly.pdbx_strand_id
1 'polypeptide(L)'
;MIVETIYPAVIKMVGKNIFRVLPPSENCEFDPEEDEPTLEASWPHLQLVYELFLRFLESPDFQASIGKEYIDQRFVLKLLDLFDSEDPRERDFLKTVLHRIYGKFLGLRAFIGKHINNMFLRFVYETDSFNGVGELLEILGSIKARAQGVPRQSTPSTSQAKVSVVVSCSVQSTTIDWLAHLHWIFFFFSPLLIFSLCM
;
A
#
# COMPACT_ATOMS: atom_id res chain seq x y z
N MET A 1 21.82 -18.52 11.73
CA MET A 1 21.90 -19.10 10.37
C MET A 1 20.58 -19.77 10.04
N ILE A 2 19.83 -19.20 9.08
CA ILE A 2 18.57 -19.77 8.59
C ILE A 2 18.93 -20.88 7.58
N VAL A 3 18.40 -22.09 7.80
CA VAL A 3 18.61 -23.23 6.89
C VAL A 3 17.62 -23.15 5.73
N GLU A 4 18.05 -23.52 4.53
CA GLU A 4 17.25 -23.44 3.29
C GLU A 4 15.90 -24.17 3.39
N THR A 5 15.86 -25.28 4.14
CA THR A 5 14.65 -26.08 4.38
C THR A 5 13.57 -25.38 5.19
N ILE A 6 13.92 -24.31 5.92
CA ILE A 6 13.00 -23.54 6.78
C ILE A 6 12.13 -22.60 5.93
N TYR A 7 12.64 -22.09 4.81
CA TYR A 7 11.95 -21.16 3.92
C TYR A 7 10.56 -21.65 3.49
N PRO A 8 10.42 -22.84 2.86
CA PRO A 8 9.11 -23.35 2.45
C PRO A 8 8.18 -23.58 3.64
N ALA A 9 8.71 -24.04 4.78
CA ALA A 9 7.91 -24.33 5.96
C ALA A 9 7.30 -23.05 6.57
N VAL A 10 8.11 -22.00 6.71
CA VAL A 10 7.67 -20.70 7.24
C VAL A 10 6.68 -20.04 6.29
N ILE A 11 6.99 -19.96 5.00
CA ILE A 11 6.13 -19.28 4.02
C ILE A 11 4.79 -20.00 3.88
N LYS A 12 4.79 -21.34 3.91
CA LYS A 12 3.56 -22.15 3.91
C LYS A 12 2.75 -21.96 5.19
N MET A 13 3.41 -21.90 6.35
CA MET A 13 2.74 -21.65 7.63
C MET A 13 2.10 -20.26 7.64
N VAL A 14 2.85 -19.22 7.27
CA VAL A 14 2.34 -17.85 7.17
C VAL A 14 1.16 -17.80 6.21
N GLY A 15 1.32 -18.33 5.00
CA GLY A 15 0.26 -18.31 3.99
C GLY A 15 -1.02 -19.05 4.38
N LYS A 16 -0.94 -20.07 5.24
CA LYS A 16 -2.14 -20.76 5.76
C LYS A 16 -2.87 -19.98 6.86
N ASN A 17 -2.15 -19.12 7.59
CA ASN A 17 -2.71 -18.38 8.71
C ASN A 17 -3.23 -16.99 8.30
N ILE A 18 -2.51 -16.29 7.41
CA ILE A 18 -2.87 -14.90 7.06
C ILE A 18 -3.83 -14.83 5.86
N PHE A 19 -3.68 -15.71 4.86
CA PHE A 19 -4.47 -15.60 3.62
C PHE A 19 -5.86 -16.17 3.83
N ARG A 20 -6.81 -15.26 4.04
CA ARG A 20 -8.25 -15.52 4.15
C ARG A 20 -9.01 -14.61 3.20
N VAL A 21 -10.23 -15.01 2.85
CA VAL A 21 -11.17 -14.11 2.18
C VAL A 21 -11.70 -13.19 3.26
N LEU A 22 -11.58 -11.88 3.06
CA LEU A 22 -12.15 -10.89 3.98
C LEU A 22 -13.68 -10.99 3.93
N PRO A 23 -14.39 -10.85 5.07
CA PRO A 23 -15.84 -10.79 5.04
C PRO A 23 -16.30 -9.64 4.14
N PRO A 24 -17.43 -9.78 3.43
CA PRO A 24 -17.95 -8.69 2.62
C PRO A 24 -18.22 -7.47 3.52
N SER A 25 -17.84 -6.28 3.07
CA SER A 25 -18.15 -5.03 3.77
C SER A 25 -19.67 -4.89 3.91
N GLU A 26 -20.20 -4.90 5.12
CA GLU A 26 -21.64 -4.83 5.38
C GLU A 26 -22.20 -3.39 5.20
N ASN A 27 -21.33 -2.38 5.14
CA ASN A 27 -21.72 -0.97 5.20
C ASN A 27 -21.87 -0.35 3.80
N CYS A 28 -23.11 -0.31 3.30
CA CYS A 28 -23.47 0.48 2.10
C CYS A 28 -23.40 2.01 2.33
N GLU A 29 -23.36 2.43 3.60
CA GLU A 29 -23.28 3.82 4.06
C GLU A 29 -22.09 3.98 5.04
N PHE A 30 -20.93 3.42 4.69
CA PHE A 30 -19.73 3.54 5.52
C PHE A 30 -19.37 5.02 5.75
N ASP A 31 -19.46 5.48 7.00
CA ASP A 31 -18.95 6.78 7.42
C ASP A 31 -17.57 6.58 8.08
N PRO A 32 -16.47 6.96 7.41
CA PRO A 32 -15.11 6.79 7.93
C PRO A 32 -14.83 7.60 9.22
N GLU A 33 -15.71 8.53 9.62
CA GLU A 33 -15.58 9.30 10.86
C GLU A 33 -16.43 8.72 12.02
N GLU A 34 -17.51 7.98 11.75
CA GLU A 34 -18.45 7.47 12.77
C GLU A 34 -18.36 5.95 13.00
N ASP A 35 -17.93 5.16 12.01
CA ASP A 35 -17.91 3.70 12.13
C ASP A 35 -16.69 3.19 12.93
N GLU A 36 -16.94 2.48 14.04
CA GLU A 36 -15.89 1.79 14.79
C GLU A 36 -15.31 0.65 13.94
N PRO A 37 -13.97 0.54 13.81
CA PRO A 37 -13.35 -0.49 12.98
C PRO A 37 -13.62 -1.88 13.54
N THR A 38 -14.08 -2.81 12.69
CA THR A 38 -14.24 -4.20 13.13
C THR A 38 -12.88 -4.80 13.45
N LEU A 39 -12.69 -5.15 14.73
CA LEU A 39 -11.47 -5.77 15.20
C LEU A 39 -11.49 -7.28 14.94
N GLU A 40 -10.37 -7.79 14.43
CA GLU A 40 -10.24 -9.22 14.17
C GLU A 40 -10.17 -10.02 15.49
N ALA A 41 -11.11 -10.95 15.71
CA ALA A 41 -11.20 -11.72 16.95
C ALA A 41 -9.97 -12.62 17.18
N SER A 42 -9.34 -13.08 16.10
CA SER A 42 -8.13 -13.92 16.15
C SER A 42 -6.83 -13.12 16.21
N TRP A 43 -6.89 -11.81 16.50
CA TRP A 43 -5.74 -10.91 16.49
C TRP A 43 -4.53 -11.40 17.32
N PRO A 44 -4.67 -11.94 18.55
CA PRO A 44 -3.52 -12.41 19.33
C PRO A 44 -2.70 -13.49 18.62
N HIS A 45 -3.35 -14.32 17.80
CA HIS A 45 -2.68 -15.33 16.99
C HIS A 45 -2.07 -14.72 15.72
N LEU A 46 -2.82 -13.90 15.00
CA LEU A 46 -2.35 -13.26 13.77
C LEU A 46 -1.17 -12.32 14.01
N GLN A 47 -1.17 -11.58 15.11
CA GLN A 47 -0.08 -10.72 15.53
C GLN A 47 1.24 -11.49 15.61
N LEU A 48 1.23 -12.68 16.23
CA LEU A 48 2.42 -13.53 16.34
C LEU A 48 2.90 -14.03 14.96
N VAL A 49 1.96 -14.37 14.07
CA VAL A 49 2.29 -14.81 12.71
C VAL A 49 2.93 -13.68 11.90
N TYR A 50 2.37 -12.47 11.96
CA TYR A 50 2.93 -11.29 11.30
C TYR A 50 4.29 -10.90 11.88
N GLU A 51 4.44 -10.92 13.21
CA GLU A 51 5.70 -10.61 13.86
C GLU A 51 6.79 -11.62 13.49
N LEU A 52 6.48 -12.91 13.52
CA LEU A 52 7.40 -13.97 13.11
C LEU A 52 7.84 -13.75 11.65
N PHE A 53 6.89 -13.47 10.75
CA PHE A 53 7.20 -13.25 9.34
C PHE A 53 8.05 -12.00 9.12
N LEU A 54 7.76 -10.92 9.82
CA LEU A 54 8.54 -9.69 9.75
C LEU A 54 9.96 -9.90 10.27
N ARG A 55 10.14 -10.55 11.42
CA ARG A 55 11.46 -10.90 11.96
C ARG A 55 12.24 -11.81 11.01
N PHE A 56 11.56 -12.76 10.37
CA PHE A 56 12.16 -13.64 9.36
C PHE A 56 12.66 -12.84 8.15
N LEU A 57 11.89 -11.87 7.65
CA LEU A 57 12.30 -11.00 6.55
C LEU A 57 13.40 -10.01 6.93
N GLU A 58 13.39 -9.49 8.15
CA GLU A 58 14.38 -8.51 8.65
C GLU A 58 15.70 -9.14 9.07
N SER A 59 15.74 -10.46 9.28
CA SER A 59 16.94 -11.16 9.70
C SER A 59 18.11 -10.92 8.73
N PRO A 60 19.33 -10.63 9.24
CA PRO A 60 20.52 -10.46 8.41
C PRO A 60 20.90 -11.75 7.68
N ASP A 61 20.50 -12.91 8.22
CA ASP A 61 20.75 -14.23 7.63
C ASP A 61 19.79 -14.53 6.46
N PHE A 62 18.78 -13.68 6.21
CA PHE A 62 17.78 -13.93 5.18
C PHE A 62 18.36 -13.70 3.78
N GLN A 63 18.51 -14.79 3.03
CA GLN A 63 18.91 -14.76 1.63
C GLN A 63 17.71 -14.63 0.67
N ALA A 64 17.64 -13.52 -0.06
CA ALA A 64 16.59 -13.26 -1.05
C ALA A 64 16.68 -14.18 -2.28
N SER A 65 17.87 -14.72 -2.59
CA SER A 65 18.10 -15.66 -3.68
C SER A 65 17.29 -16.95 -3.54
N ILE A 66 17.17 -17.47 -2.31
CA ILE A 66 16.37 -18.67 -1.99
C ILE A 66 14.90 -18.27 -1.79
N GLY A 67 14.65 -17.16 -1.09
CA GLY A 67 13.29 -16.70 -0.78
C GLY A 67 12.43 -16.42 -2.02
N LYS A 68 13.04 -16.02 -3.15
CA LYS A 68 12.31 -15.68 -4.38
C LYS A 68 11.59 -16.88 -5.02
N GLU A 69 12.03 -18.11 -4.71
CA GLU A 69 11.40 -19.33 -5.22
C GLU A 69 10.06 -19.61 -4.55
N TYR A 70 9.85 -19.06 -3.36
CA TYR A 70 8.67 -19.29 -2.52
C TYR A 70 7.77 -18.06 -2.40
N ILE A 71 8.35 -16.85 -2.48
CA ILE A 71 7.61 -15.58 -2.53
C ILE A 71 7.42 -15.21 -3.99
N ASP A 72 6.37 -15.76 -4.60
CA ASP A 72 6.01 -15.54 -5.99
C ASP A 72 5.00 -14.39 -6.16
N GLN A 73 4.65 -14.09 -7.41
CA GLN A 73 3.61 -13.09 -7.72
C GLN A 73 2.27 -13.43 -7.05
N ARG A 74 1.93 -14.73 -6.96
CA ARG A 74 0.67 -15.18 -6.34
C ARG A 74 0.63 -14.92 -4.84
N PHE A 75 1.75 -15.13 -4.14
CA PHE A 75 1.88 -14.79 -2.73
C PHE A 75 1.67 -13.29 -2.52
N VAL A 76 2.30 -12.45 -3.35
CA VAL A 76 2.16 -11.00 -3.29
C VAL A 76 0.74 -10.54 -3.58
N LEU A 77 0.05 -11.14 -4.56
CA LEU A 77 -1.37 -10.83 -4.83
C LEU A 77 -2.23 -11.06 -3.60
N LYS A 78 -2.14 -12.25 -3.01
CA LYS A 78 -2.91 -12.57 -1.80
C LYS A 78 -2.58 -11.66 -0.62
N LEU A 79 -1.33 -11.19 -0.53
CA LEU A 79 -0.92 -10.23 0.50
C LEU A 79 -1.53 -8.84 0.24
N LEU A 80 -1.61 -8.41 -1.02
CA LEU A 80 -2.22 -7.15 -1.42
C LEU A 80 -3.73 -7.14 -1.19
N ASP A 81 -4.41 -8.26 -1.42
CA ASP A 81 -5.86 -8.39 -1.18
C ASP A 81 -6.23 -8.15 0.30
N LEU A 82 -5.31 -8.45 1.25
CA LEU A 82 -5.53 -8.23 2.68
C LEU A 82 -5.48 -6.76 3.10
N PHE A 83 -5.01 -5.84 2.25
CA PHE A 83 -5.00 -4.40 2.58
C PHE A 83 -6.39 -3.80 2.74
N ASP A 84 -7.44 -4.50 2.30
CA ASP A 84 -8.82 -4.08 2.52
C ASP A 84 -9.35 -4.45 3.92
N SER A 85 -8.52 -5.04 4.79
CA SER A 85 -8.89 -5.36 6.17
C SER A 85 -9.30 -4.10 6.94
N GLU A 86 -10.40 -4.18 7.69
CA GLU A 86 -10.92 -3.09 8.53
C GLU A 86 -10.01 -2.82 9.74
N ASP A 87 -9.26 -3.82 10.21
CA ASP A 87 -8.38 -3.69 11.37
C ASP A 87 -7.11 -2.88 11.01
N PRO A 88 -6.94 -1.66 11.55
CA PRO A 88 -5.77 -0.82 11.25
C PRO A 88 -4.45 -1.47 11.66
N ARG A 89 -4.47 -2.33 12.69
CA ARG A 89 -3.26 -3.01 13.17
C ARG A 89 -2.75 -4.01 12.13
N GLU A 90 -3.67 -4.72 11.47
CA GLU A 90 -3.32 -5.64 10.39
C GLU A 90 -2.70 -4.88 9.20
N ARG A 91 -3.31 -3.75 8.82
CA ARG A 91 -2.82 -2.90 7.72
C ARG A 91 -1.41 -2.38 7.98
N ASP A 92 -1.07 -2.01 9.21
CA ASP A 92 0.28 -1.55 9.56
C ASP A 92 1.35 -2.65 9.45
N PHE A 93 1.02 -3.89 9.81
CA PHE A 93 1.90 -5.03 9.57
C PHE A 93 2.05 -5.32 8.08
N LEU A 94 0.93 -5.35 7.34
CA LEU A 94 0.93 -5.57 5.89
C LEU A 94 1.78 -4.52 5.16
N LYS A 95 1.63 -3.25 5.54
CA LYS A 95 2.43 -2.13 5.03
C LYS A 95 3.92 -2.39 5.19
N THR A 96 4.33 -2.75 6.41
CA THR A 96 5.73 -2.99 6.73
C THR A 96 6.28 -4.21 5.99
N VAL A 97 5.54 -5.31 5.98
CA VAL A 97 5.91 -6.55 5.28
C VAL A 97 6.05 -6.30 3.78
N LEU A 98 5.08 -5.64 3.15
CA LEU A 98 5.12 -5.34 1.71
C LEU A 98 6.30 -4.41 1.39
N HIS A 99 6.58 -3.41 2.22
CA HIS A 99 7.75 -2.55 2.06
C HIS A 99 9.07 -3.34 2.11
N ARG A 100 9.20 -4.31 3.05
CA ARG A 100 10.38 -5.19 3.12
C ARG A 100 10.51 -6.09 1.89
N ILE A 101 9.41 -6.69 1.43
CA ILE A 101 9.39 -7.52 0.21
C ILE A 101 9.80 -6.68 -1.01
N TYR A 102 9.21 -5.49 -1.19
CA TYR A 102 9.57 -4.58 -2.28
C TYR A 102 11.06 -4.18 -2.25
N GLY A 103 11.60 -3.96 -1.06
CA GLY A 103 13.01 -3.64 -0.84
C GLY A 103 13.95 -4.77 -1.27
N LYS A 104 13.65 -6.01 -0.87
CA LYS A 104 14.51 -7.19 -1.08
C LYS A 104 14.36 -7.85 -2.46
N PHE A 105 13.15 -7.85 -3.04
CA PHE A 105 12.86 -8.56 -4.28
C PHE A 105 12.72 -7.61 -5.48
N LEU A 106 13.84 -7.33 -6.15
CA LEU A 106 13.87 -6.42 -7.31
C LEU A 106 12.93 -6.87 -8.45
N GLY A 107 12.83 -8.19 -8.70
CA GLY A 107 11.99 -8.74 -9.77
C GLY A 107 10.48 -8.60 -9.55
N LEU A 108 10.04 -8.36 -8.31
CA LEU A 108 8.62 -8.19 -7.99
C LEU A 108 8.18 -6.71 -8.02
N ARG A 109 9.10 -5.76 -8.13
CA ARG A 109 8.79 -4.32 -8.03
C ARG A 109 7.82 -3.83 -9.09
N ALA A 110 8.06 -4.18 -10.36
CA ALA A 110 7.20 -3.79 -11.46
C ALA A 110 5.79 -4.40 -11.31
N PHE A 111 5.73 -5.64 -10.82
CA PHE A 111 4.48 -6.34 -10.54
C PHE A 111 3.68 -5.68 -9.42
N ILE A 112 4.31 -5.43 -8.27
CA ILE A 112 3.69 -4.77 -7.11
C ILE A 112 3.17 -3.38 -7.52
N GLY A 113 4.00 -2.57 -8.18
CA GLY A 113 3.60 -1.23 -8.63
C GLY A 113 2.42 -1.26 -9.58
N LYS A 114 2.44 -2.16 -10.57
CA LYS A 114 1.30 -2.33 -11.50
C LYS A 114 0.04 -2.77 -10.79
N HIS A 115 0.14 -3.69 -9.82
CA HIS A 115 -1.03 -4.22 -9.14
C HIS A 115 -1.67 -3.19 -8.21
N ILE A 116 -0.86 -2.44 -7.45
CA ILE A 116 -1.35 -1.33 -6.63
C ILE A 116 -2.06 -0.29 -7.50
N ASN A 117 -1.50 0.05 -8.67
CA ASN A 117 -2.17 0.96 -9.60
C ASN A 117 -3.52 0.42 -10.09
N ASN A 118 -3.60 -0.88 -10.40
CA ASN A 118 -4.86 -1.49 -10.78
C ASN A 118 -5.91 -1.45 -9.65
N MET A 119 -5.49 -1.67 -8.39
CA MET A 119 -6.38 -1.54 -7.22
C MET A 119 -6.90 -0.11 -7.08
N PHE A 120 -6.03 0.89 -7.27
CA PHE A 120 -6.43 2.30 -7.25
C PHE A 120 -7.38 2.67 -8.39
N LEU A 121 -7.16 2.16 -9.59
CA LEU A 121 -8.09 2.36 -10.70
C LEU A 121 -9.46 1.77 -10.36
N ARG A 122 -9.53 0.55 -9.81
CA ARG A 122 -10.78 -0.05 -9.35
C ARG A 122 -11.45 0.76 -8.24
N PHE A 123 -10.68 1.25 -7.28
CA PHE A 123 -11.20 2.12 -6.23
C PHE A 123 -11.82 3.41 -6.78
N VAL A 124 -11.19 4.05 -7.77
CA VAL A 124 -11.69 5.30 -8.38
C VAL A 124 -12.89 5.08 -9.30
N TYR A 125 -12.94 3.97 -10.03
CA TYR A 125 -13.93 3.76 -11.09
C TYR A 125 -15.05 2.77 -10.73
N GLU A 126 -14.86 1.88 -9.76
CA GLU A 126 -15.79 0.76 -9.48
C GLU A 126 -16.34 0.77 -8.05
N THR A 127 -15.47 0.66 -7.03
CA THR A 127 -15.91 0.25 -5.68
C THR A 127 -16.18 1.42 -4.74
N ASP A 128 -15.64 2.61 -5.04
CA ASP A 128 -15.73 3.85 -4.26
C ASP A 128 -15.30 3.79 -2.77
N SER A 129 -15.00 2.59 -2.23
CA SER A 129 -14.50 2.29 -0.89
C SER A 129 -13.32 1.31 -0.96
N PHE A 130 -12.29 1.56 -0.16
CA PHE A 130 -11.13 0.69 0.06
C PHE A 130 -10.41 1.15 1.34
N ASN A 131 -10.20 0.25 2.30
CA ASN A 131 -9.70 0.64 3.62
C ASN A 131 -8.20 0.98 3.63
N GLY A 132 -7.40 0.34 2.78
CA GLY A 132 -5.93 0.44 2.79
C GLY A 132 -5.31 1.52 1.90
N VAL A 133 -6.07 2.53 1.44
CA VAL A 133 -5.57 3.55 0.50
C VAL A 133 -4.35 4.29 1.09
N GLY A 134 -4.44 4.70 2.36
CA GLY A 134 -3.40 5.49 3.01
C GLY A 134 -2.06 4.74 3.11
N GLU A 135 -2.11 3.49 3.53
CA GLU A 135 -0.94 2.64 3.71
C GLU A 135 -0.27 2.30 2.38
N LEU A 136 -1.06 2.01 1.33
CA LEU A 136 -0.51 1.80 -0.02
C LEU A 136 0.14 3.07 -0.58
N LEU A 137 -0.45 4.24 -0.34
CA LEU A 137 0.13 5.52 -0.72
C LEU A 137 1.44 5.80 0.02
N GLU A 138 1.55 5.47 1.30
CA GLU A 138 2.81 5.59 2.07
C GLU A 138 3.91 4.71 1.46
N ILE A 139 3.58 3.48 1.06
CA ILE A 139 4.53 2.57 0.43
C ILE A 139 4.98 3.15 -0.91
N LEU A 140 4.05 3.59 -1.77
CA LEU A 140 4.41 4.25 -3.04
C LEU A 140 5.22 5.53 -2.82
N GLY A 141 4.88 6.32 -1.80
CA GLY A 141 5.62 7.50 -1.39
C GLY A 141 7.06 7.15 -0.99
N SER A 142 7.25 6.11 -0.18
CA SER A 142 8.59 5.63 0.21
C SER A 142 9.41 5.12 -0.98
N ILE A 143 8.74 4.56 -1.99
CA ILE A 143 9.36 4.05 -3.22
C ILE A 143 9.78 5.21 -4.13
N LYS A 144 8.88 6.17 -4.36
CA LYS A 144 9.09 7.33 -5.23
C LYS A 144 10.05 8.36 -4.61
N ALA A 145 10.01 8.57 -3.29
CA ALA A 145 10.91 9.48 -2.57
C ALA A 145 12.38 9.03 -2.63
N ARG A 146 12.64 7.72 -2.76
CA ARG A 146 14.01 7.22 -3.00
C ARG A 146 14.49 7.50 -4.43
N ALA A 147 13.57 7.75 -5.38
CA ALA A 147 13.90 8.09 -6.76
C ALA A 147 14.02 9.61 -6.99
N GLN A 148 13.29 10.43 -6.23
CA GLN A 148 13.31 11.89 -6.30
C GLN A 148 13.07 12.46 -4.91
N GLY A 149 14.00 13.28 -4.39
CA GLY A 149 13.92 13.87 -3.04
C GLY A 149 12.78 14.88 -2.88
N VAL A 150 11.56 14.40 -2.71
CA VAL A 150 10.33 15.20 -2.56
C VAL A 150 9.77 15.06 -1.13
N PRO A 151 9.26 16.14 -0.49
CA PRO A 151 8.85 16.11 0.92
C PRO A 151 7.50 15.40 1.12
N ARG A 152 7.36 14.74 2.29
CA ARG A 152 6.12 14.10 2.77
C ARG A 152 4.98 15.12 2.88
N GLN A 153 3.80 14.80 2.33
CA GLN A 153 2.54 15.47 2.68
C GLN A 153 1.68 14.54 3.54
N SER A 154 1.02 15.13 4.54
CA SER A 154 0.13 14.50 5.52
C SER A 154 -1.08 13.85 4.88
N THR A 155 -1.56 12.76 5.50
CA THR A 155 -2.71 11.93 5.11
C THR A 155 -3.92 12.77 4.66
N PRO A 156 -4.33 12.68 3.38
CA PRO A 156 -5.53 13.37 2.89
C PRO A 156 -6.81 12.60 3.22
N SER A 157 -7.93 13.29 3.45
CA SER A 157 -9.27 12.68 3.57
C SER A 157 -9.65 11.90 2.30
N THR A 158 -10.63 10.98 2.37
CA THR A 158 -11.03 10.07 1.27
C THR A 158 -11.19 10.76 -0.09
N SER A 159 -11.76 11.98 -0.12
CA SER A 159 -11.89 12.78 -1.34
C SER A 159 -10.56 13.34 -1.86
N GLN A 160 -9.66 13.76 -0.99
CA GLN A 160 -8.32 14.20 -1.36
C GLN A 160 -7.40 13.04 -1.73
N ALA A 161 -7.64 11.85 -1.15
CA ALA A 161 -6.98 10.61 -1.51
C ALA A 161 -7.36 10.19 -2.94
N LYS A 162 -8.66 10.24 -3.31
CA LYS A 162 -9.11 10.05 -4.70
C LYS A 162 -8.38 10.98 -5.67
N VAL A 163 -8.29 12.29 -5.38
CA VAL A 163 -7.57 13.25 -6.23
C VAL A 163 -6.07 12.94 -6.31
N SER A 164 -5.42 12.64 -5.19
CA SER A 164 -3.97 12.36 -5.14
C SER A 164 -3.61 11.04 -5.85
N VAL A 165 -4.50 10.04 -5.77
CA VAL A 165 -4.42 8.76 -6.47
C VAL A 165 -4.63 8.95 -7.97
N VAL A 166 -5.66 9.70 -8.39
CA VAL A 166 -5.91 10.03 -9.81
C VAL A 166 -4.71 10.78 -10.41
N VAL A 167 -4.17 11.78 -9.70
CA VAL A 167 -2.98 12.52 -10.14
C VAL A 167 -1.76 11.59 -10.23
N SER A 168 -1.53 10.73 -9.24
CA SER A 168 -0.42 9.78 -9.26
C SER A 168 -0.52 8.72 -10.36
N CYS A 169 -1.73 8.26 -10.67
CA CYS A 169 -2.00 7.25 -11.69
C CYS A 169 -1.92 7.84 -13.10
N SER A 170 -2.43 9.07 -13.31
CA SER A 170 -2.27 9.82 -14.56
C SER A 170 -0.80 10.09 -14.88
N VAL A 171 0.02 10.47 -13.88
CA VAL A 171 1.46 10.72 -14.05
C VAL A 171 2.25 9.47 -14.45
N GLN A 172 1.77 8.25 -14.11
CA GLN A 172 2.44 7.00 -14.50
C GLN A 172 2.00 6.47 -15.87
N SER A 173 0.86 6.91 -16.41
CA SER A 173 0.40 6.50 -17.74
C SER A 173 1.09 7.25 -18.88
N THR A 174 1.73 8.39 -18.61
CA THR A 174 2.38 9.25 -19.61
C THR A 174 3.89 9.27 -19.40
N THR A 175 4.60 8.23 -19.83
CA THR A 175 6.06 8.25 -20.00
C THR A 175 6.55 9.12 -21.18
N ILE A 176 5.73 10.06 -21.68
CA ILE A 176 6.13 11.10 -22.63
C ILE A 176 5.43 12.40 -22.18
N ASP A 177 6.17 13.53 -22.19
CA ASP A 177 5.76 14.91 -21.90
C ASP A 177 6.06 15.50 -20.50
N TRP A 178 7.35 15.57 -20.18
CA TRP A 178 7.92 16.38 -19.10
C TRP A 178 7.94 17.91 -19.34
N LEU A 179 7.32 18.44 -20.40
CA LEU A 179 7.32 19.89 -20.69
C LEU A 179 5.97 20.61 -20.48
N ALA A 180 4.85 19.91 -20.26
CA ALA A 180 3.53 20.55 -20.16
C ALA A 180 3.00 20.77 -18.73
N HIS A 181 3.58 20.11 -17.72
CA HIS A 181 3.03 20.11 -16.35
C HIS A 181 3.67 21.12 -15.38
N LEU A 182 4.50 22.03 -15.87
CA LEU A 182 4.99 23.18 -15.09
C LEU A 182 3.93 24.29 -14.91
N HIS A 183 2.75 24.18 -15.54
CA HIS A 183 1.71 25.22 -15.49
C HIS A 183 0.51 24.89 -14.58
N TRP A 184 0.40 23.66 -14.05
CA TRP A 184 -0.76 23.24 -13.25
C TRP A 184 -0.55 23.28 -11.73
N ILE A 185 0.68 23.48 -11.26
CA ILE A 185 0.98 23.57 -9.81
C ILE A 185 0.69 24.97 -9.24
N PHE A 186 0.46 25.99 -10.07
CA PHE A 186 0.17 27.35 -9.61
C PHE A 186 -1.31 27.66 -9.34
N PHE A 187 -2.26 26.74 -9.60
CA PHE A 187 -3.70 27.06 -9.51
C PHE A 187 -4.46 26.52 -8.29
N PHE A 188 -3.80 25.83 -7.35
CA PHE A 188 -4.52 25.17 -6.24
C PHE A 188 -4.20 25.66 -4.81
N PHE A 189 -3.40 26.73 -4.64
CA PHE A 189 -3.21 27.34 -3.32
C PHE A 189 -3.26 28.87 -3.41
N SER A 190 -4.44 29.45 -3.20
CA SER A 190 -4.69 30.58 -2.27
C SER A 190 -6.01 31.33 -2.62
N PRO A 191 -7.05 31.28 -1.78
CA PRO A 191 -8.23 32.15 -1.93
C PRO A 191 -8.09 33.56 -1.34
N LEU A 192 -6.90 34.03 -0.93
CA LEU A 192 -6.78 35.24 -0.07
C LEU A 192 -5.81 36.34 -0.54
N LEU A 193 -5.47 36.45 -1.82
CA LEU A 193 -4.60 37.54 -2.31
C LEU A 193 -4.94 38.06 -3.71
N ILE A 194 -6.22 38.39 -3.95
CA ILE A 194 -6.63 39.23 -5.08
C ILE A 194 -7.68 40.25 -4.61
N PHE A 195 -7.28 41.14 -3.70
CA PHE A 195 -8.05 42.36 -3.38
C PHE A 195 -7.09 43.43 -2.81
N SER A 196 -6.05 43.82 -3.56
CA SER A 196 -5.32 45.08 -3.29
C SER A 196 -4.36 45.45 -4.43
N LEU A 197 -4.82 45.51 -5.67
CA LEU A 197 -4.14 46.25 -6.75
C LEU A 197 -5.12 46.49 -7.91
N CYS A 198 -6.18 47.21 -7.59
CA CYS A 198 -6.95 47.98 -8.56
C CYS A 198 -7.54 49.21 -7.85
N MET A 199 -6.65 50.05 -7.32
CA MET A 199 -6.81 51.50 -7.22
C MET A 199 -5.42 52.14 -7.13
#